data_AF-A0A924BPN0-F1
#
_entry.id   AF-A0A924BPN0-F1
#
_cell.length_a   1.000
_cell.length_b   1.000
_cell.length_c   1.000
_cell.angle_alpha   90.00
_cell.angle_beta   90.00
_cell.angle_gamma   90.00
#
_symmetry.space_group_name_H-M   'P 1'
#
loop_
_entity.id
_entity.type
_entity.pdbx_description
1 polymer ?
#
loop_
_entity_poly.entity_id
_entity_poly.type
_entity_poly.pdbx_seq_one_letter_code
_entity_poly.pdbx_strand_id
1 'polypeptide(L)' 'MTHNPIRPWRNIERRVSRQIRVGKVLVGGDAPISVQTM' A
#
# COMPACT_ATOMS: atom_id res chain seq x y z
N MET A 1 7.23 0.61 19.72
CA MET A 1 6.56 -0.71 19.60
C MET A 1 6.75 -1.21 18.17
N THR A 2 7.92 -1.77 17.86
CA THR A 2 8.19 -2.32 16.53
C THR A 2 7.33 -3.59 16.36
N HIS A 3 6.28 -3.49 15.55
CA HIS A 3 5.54 -4.66 15.10
C HIS A 3 6.45 -5.46 14.17
N ASN A 4 7.31 -6.31 14.72
CA ASN A 4 8.01 -7.30 13.93
C ASN A 4 6.99 -8.43 13.65
N PRO A 5 6.44 -8.57 12.43
CA PRO A 5 5.52 -9.66 12.17
C PRO A 5 6.30 -10.98 12.26
N ILE A 6 5.73 -11.95 12.97
CA ILE A 6 6.23 -13.34 13.12
C ILE A 6 6.58 -14.00 11.76
N ARG A 7 6.10 -13.42 10.65
CA ARG A 7 6.29 -13.88 9.27
C ARG A 7 6.79 -12.73 8.40
N PRO A 8 8.03 -12.78 7.90
CA PRO A 8 8.67 -11.70 7.13
C PRO A 8 7.84 -11.23 5.92
N TRP A 9 7.12 -12.12 5.25
CA TRP A 9 6.29 -11.82 4.08
C TRP A 9 4.98 -11.07 4.40
N ARG A 10 4.63 -10.90 5.69
CA ARG A 10 3.48 -10.07 6.08
C ARG A 10 3.84 -8.59 6.13
N ASN A 11 5.13 -8.23 6.16
CA ASN A 11 5.57 -6.87 5.95
C ASN A 11 5.94 -6.71 4.47
N ILE A 12 5.11 -5.98 3.73
CA ILE A 12 5.37 -5.65 2.34
C ILE A 12 5.96 -4.25 2.31
N GLU A 13 7.27 -4.15 2.12
CA GLU A 13 7.91 -2.87 1.84
C GLU A 13 7.49 -2.40 0.45
N ARG A 14 6.73 -1.30 0.40
CA ARG A 14 6.26 -0.75 -0.87
C ARG A 14 7.32 0.15 -1.47
N ARG A 15 7.50 0.04 -2.78
CA ARG A 15 8.31 1.01 -3.54
C ARG A 15 7.72 2.41 -3.38
N VAL A 16 8.58 3.41 -3.15
CA VAL A 16 8.20 4.83 -3.20
C VAL A 16 7.62 5.15 -4.58
N SER A 17 6.39 5.66 -4.60
CA SER A 17 5.64 5.98 -5.80
C SER A 17 4.88 7.30 -5.63
N ARG A 18 4.52 7.94 -6.75
CA ARG A 18 3.64 9.11 -6.72
C ARG A 18 2.24 8.71 -6.28
N GLN A 19 1.58 9.55 -5.48
CA GLN A 19 0.15 9.41 -5.20
C GLN A 19 -0.66 10.02 -6.35
N ILE A 20 -1.68 9.30 -6.83
CA ILE A 20 -2.63 9.77 -7.85
C ILE A 20 -4.07 9.62 -7.37
N ARG A 21 -5.00 10.27 -8.06
CA ARG A 21 -6.45 10.12 -7.84
C ARG A 21 -7.07 9.32 -8.98
N VAL A 22 -7.83 8.27 -8.65
CA VAL A 22 -8.74 7.56 -9.56
C VAL A 22 -10.16 7.85 -9.09
N GLY A 23 -10.80 8.83 -9.72
CA GLY A 23 -12.05 9.41 -9.20
C GLY A 23 -11.85 9.95 -7.78
N LYS A 24 -12.54 9.34 -6.81
CA LYS A 24 -12.45 9.69 -5.38
C LYS A 24 -11.38 8.88 -4.61
N VAL A 25 -10.74 7.90 -5.24
CA VAL A 25 -9.79 6.98 -4.57
C VAL A 25 -8.35 7.46 -4.75
N LEU A 26 -7.54 7.40 -3.69
CA LEU A 26 -6.10 7.65 -3.72
C LEU A 26 -5.35 6.35 -3.99
N VAL A 27 -4.39 6.37 -4.91
CA VAL A 27 -3.58 5.20 -5.30
C VAL A 27 -2.10 5.56 -5.28
N GLY A 28 -1.27 4.71 -4.69
CA GLY A 28 0.18 4.92 -4.55
C GLY A 28 0.56 5.85 -3.40
N GLY A 29 1.85 6.17 -3.27
CA GLY A 29 2.39 6.97 -2.16
C GLY A 29 2.10 6.35 -0.80
N ASP A 30 1.51 7.11 0.11
CA ASP A 30 1.14 6.66 1.46
C ASP A 30 -0.29 6.08 1.54
N ALA A 31 -1.05 6.10 0.43
CA ALA A 31 -2.41 5.56 0.40
C ALA A 31 -2.43 4.03 0.57
N PRO A 32 -3.50 3.42 1.12
CA PRO A 32 -3.65 1.97 1.20
C PRO A 32 -3.58 1.26 -0.18
N ILE A 33 -3.30 -0.04 -0.19
CA ILE A 33 -3.34 -0.84 -1.43
C ILE A 33 -4.80 -1.04 -1.85
N SER A 34 -5.17 -0.56 -3.03
CA SER A 34 -6.49 -0.72 -3.61
C SER A 34 -6.67 -2.06 -4.32
N VAL A 35 -7.89 -2.60 -4.31
CA VAL A 35 -8.30 -3.77 -5.11
C VAL A 35 -9.07 -3.29 -6.35
N GLN A 36 -8.90 -3.97 -7.48
CA GLN A 36 -9.63 -3.70 -8.73
C GLN A 36 -10.04 -5.02 -9.40
N THR A 37 -11.14 -5.00 -10.16
CA THR A 37 -11.57 -6.07 -11.06
C THR A 37 -11.71 -5.53 -12.48
N MET A 38 -11.86 -6.43 -13.46
CA MET A 38 -12.34 -6.09 -14.79
C MET A 38 -13.87 -6.13 -14.82
#